data_AF-A0A239FK63-F1
#
_entry.id   AF-A0A239FK63-F1
#
_cell.length_a   1.000
_cell.length_b   1.000
_cell.length_c   1.000
_cell.angle_alpha   90.00
_cell.angle_beta   90.00
_cell.angle_gamma   90.00
#
_symmetry.space_group_name_H-M   'P 1'
#
loop_
_entity.id
_entity.type
_entity.pdbx_description
1 polymer ?
#
loop_
_entity_poly.entity_id
_entity_poly.type
_entity_poly.pdbx_seq_one_letter_code
_entity_poly.pdbx_strand_id
1 'polypeptide(L)'
;MEEPAIRKRLMERLQTLDEEDAASAGARSVVELDQAATGRLSRMDALQHQAMAQAQARRRAAERVRIRAALARLDEGEYGYCTDCGEPIPAERLELDPALARCAECTRGA
;
A
#
# COMPACT_ATOMS: atom_id res chain seq x y z
N MET A 1 7.95 11.18 18.07
CA MET A 1 8.84 10.26 17.34
C MET A 1 9.91 11.05 16.60
N GLU A 2 11.14 10.56 16.53
CA GLU A 2 12.22 11.20 15.76
C GLU A 2 12.10 10.86 14.27
N GLU A 3 12.42 11.81 13.38
CA GLU A 3 12.45 11.65 11.91
C GLU A 3 13.11 10.34 11.41
N PRO A 4 14.29 9.91 11.91
CA PRO A 4 14.91 8.65 11.50
C PRO A 4 14.05 7.40 11.78
N ALA A 5 13.26 7.40 12.85
CA ALA A 5 12.40 6.27 13.21
C ALA A 5 11.22 6.14 12.24
N ILE A 6 10.66 7.26 11.78
CA ILE A 6 9.56 7.30 10.82
C ILE A 6 10.03 6.80 9.46
N ARG A 7 11.18 7.32 8.99
CA ARG A 7 11.79 6.88 7.73
C ARG A 7 12.04 5.38 7.74
N LYS A 8 12.62 4.85 8.82
CA LYS A 8 12.87 3.41 8.98
C LYS A 8 11.58 2.60 8.86
N ARG A 9 10.51 2.99 9.58
CA ARG A 9 9.21 2.29 9.52
C ARG A 9 8.60 2.29 8.12
N LEU A 10 8.68 3.42 7.39
CA LEU A 10 8.20 3.53 6.01
C LEU A 10 9.00 2.63 5.05
N MET A 11 10.33 2.57 5.20
CA MET A 11 11.20 1.72 4.39
C MET A 11 10.96 0.23 4.67
N GLU A 12 10.83 -0.17 5.94
CA GLU A 12 10.49 -1.54 6.32
C GLU A 12 9.16 -1.98 5.69
N ARG A 13 8.14 -1.11 5.72
CA ARG A 13 6.86 -1.40 5.07
C ARG A 13 7.00 -1.53 3.55
N LEU A 14 7.81 -0.69 2.91
CA LEU A 14 8.07 -0.79 1.46
C LEU A 14 8.72 -2.12 1.11
N GLN A 15 9.71 -2.56 1.90
CA GLN A 15 10.35 -3.86 1.75
C GLN A 15 9.35 -5.01 1.91
N THR A 16 8.50 -4.98 2.96
CA THR A 16 7.46 -5.99 3.15
C THR A 16 6.53 -6.08 1.94
N LEU A 17 6.11 -4.93 1.38
CA LEU A 17 5.30 -4.92 0.18
C LEU A 17 6.07 -5.57 -0.98
N ASP A 18 7.36 -5.25 -1.19
CA ASP A 18 8.17 -5.83 -2.28
C ASP A 18 8.25 -7.37 -2.17
N GLU A 19 8.42 -7.88 -0.97
CA GLU A 19 8.39 -9.33 -0.67
C GLU A 19 7.01 -9.94 -0.99
N GLU A 20 5.91 -9.29 -0.61
CA GLU A 20 4.55 -9.73 -0.92
C GLU A 20 4.28 -9.80 -2.43
N ASP A 21 4.81 -8.86 -3.21
CA ASP A 21 4.67 -8.86 -4.67
C ASP A 21 5.52 -9.93 -5.33
N ALA A 22 6.76 -10.15 -4.85
CA ALA A 22 7.62 -11.24 -5.32
C ALA A 22 6.97 -12.61 -5.06
N ALA A 23 6.43 -12.83 -3.86
CA ALA A 23 5.71 -14.05 -3.52
C ALA A 23 4.44 -14.23 -4.37
N SER A 24 3.69 -13.15 -4.61
CA SER A 24 2.48 -13.17 -5.45
C SER A 24 2.80 -13.51 -6.91
N ALA A 25 3.91 -13.00 -7.45
CA ALA A 25 4.36 -13.30 -8.81
C ALA A 25 4.74 -14.80 -8.96
N GLY A 26 5.44 -15.36 -7.96
CA GLY A 26 5.77 -16.78 -7.92
C GLY A 26 4.53 -17.69 -7.77
N ALA A 27 3.54 -17.29 -6.98
CA ALA A 27 2.30 -18.05 -6.85
C ALA A 27 1.45 -18.02 -8.12
N ARG A 28 1.42 -16.88 -8.83
CA ARG A 28 0.66 -16.73 -10.09
C ARG A 28 1.17 -17.65 -11.20
N SER A 29 2.48 -17.81 -11.34
CA SER A 29 3.07 -18.66 -12.38
C SER A 29 2.75 -20.14 -12.17
N VAL A 30 2.68 -20.61 -10.92
CA VAL A 30 2.28 -21.99 -10.59
C VAL A 30 0.79 -22.23 -10.91
N VAL A 31 -0.08 -21.28 -10.59
CA VAL A 31 -1.53 -21.40 -10.78
C VAL A 31 -1.93 -21.34 -12.27
N GLU A 32 -1.25 -20.55 -13.10
CA GLU A 32 -1.52 -20.51 -14.56
C GLU A 32 -1.26 -21.87 -15.24
N LEU A 33 -0.29 -22.65 -14.76
CA LEU A 33 0.02 -23.98 -15.29
C LEU A 33 -1.08 -25.02 -14.99
N ASP A 34 -1.72 -24.93 -13.82
CA ASP A 34 -2.74 -25.88 -13.34
C ASP A 34 -4.14 -25.62 -13.93
N GLN A 35 -4.46 -24.35 -14.25
CA GLN A 35 -5.75 -23.98 -14.84
C GLN A 35 -5.99 -24.50 -16.27
N ALA A 36 -4.94 -24.90 -16.99
CA ALA A 36 -5.07 -25.50 -18.31
C ALA A 36 -5.78 -26.88 -18.30
N ALA A 37 -5.95 -27.51 -17.13
CA ALA A 37 -6.44 -28.88 -16.98
C ALA A 37 -7.83 -29.04 -16.35
N THR A 38 -8.54 -27.96 -15.97
CA THR A 38 -9.72 -28.05 -15.06
C THR A 38 -11.09 -27.67 -15.66
N GLY A 39 -12.17 -28.25 -15.10
CA GLY A 39 -13.56 -28.20 -15.60
C GLY A 39 -14.34 -26.90 -15.28
N ARG A 40 -15.65 -26.87 -15.61
CA ARG A 40 -16.51 -25.65 -15.55
C ARG A 40 -16.63 -24.99 -14.17
N LEU A 41 -16.70 -25.77 -13.08
CA LEU A 41 -16.79 -25.22 -11.72
C LEU A 41 -15.47 -24.56 -11.29
N SER A 42 -14.35 -25.25 -11.54
CA SER A 42 -13.00 -24.75 -11.27
C SER A 42 -12.67 -23.45 -12.00
N ARG A 43 -13.28 -23.20 -13.17
CA ARG A 43 -13.11 -21.94 -13.91
C ARG A 43 -13.75 -20.74 -13.18
N MET A 44 -14.91 -20.91 -12.53
CA MET A 44 -15.55 -19.82 -11.79
C MET A 44 -14.73 -19.45 -10.55
N ASP A 45 -14.25 -20.46 -9.82
CA ASP A 45 -13.38 -20.26 -8.66
C ASP A 45 -12.06 -19.59 -9.08
N ALA A 46 -11.46 -20.04 -10.18
CA ALA A 46 -10.23 -19.45 -10.73
C ALA A 46 -10.39 -17.96 -11.08
N LEU A 47 -11.51 -17.57 -11.68
CA LEU A 47 -11.81 -16.16 -11.99
C LEU A 47 -11.98 -15.32 -10.71
N GLN A 48 -12.66 -15.86 -9.70
CA GLN A 48 -12.80 -15.19 -8.40
C GLN A 48 -11.44 -15.02 -7.72
N HIS A 49 -10.61 -16.06 -7.70
CA HIS A 49 -9.24 -15.99 -7.18
C HIS A 49 -8.39 -14.97 -7.91
N GLN A 50 -8.47 -14.92 -9.25
CA GLN A 50 -7.77 -13.94 -10.07
C GLN A 50 -8.23 -12.51 -9.74
N ALA A 51 -9.53 -12.27 -9.62
CA ALA A 51 -10.08 -10.96 -9.28
C ALA A 51 -9.62 -10.50 -7.89
N MET A 52 -9.62 -11.39 -6.90
CA MET A 52 -9.10 -11.11 -5.56
C MET A 52 -7.60 -10.78 -5.60
N ALA A 53 -6.79 -11.57 -6.30
CA ALA A 53 -5.35 -11.33 -6.43
C ALA A 53 -5.05 -9.96 -7.09
N GLN A 54 -5.80 -9.60 -8.15
CA GLN A 54 -5.69 -8.29 -8.79
C GLN A 54 -6.08 -7.15 -7.85
N ALA A 55 -7.14 -7.30 -7.05
CA ALA A 55 -7.54 -6.30 -6.08
C ALA A 55 -6.47 -6.09 -5.00
N GLN A 56 -5.83 -7.15 -4.51
CA GLN A 56 -4.73 -7.06 -3.56
C GLN A 56 -3.50 -6.36 -4.16
N ALA A 57 -3.13 -6.70 -5.40
CA ALA A 57 -2.04 -6.04 -6.10
C ALA A 57 -2.29 -4.53 -6.27
N ARG A 58 -3.52 -4.12 -6.62
CA ARG A 58 -3.90 -2.70 -6.72
C ARG A 58 -3.78 -1.98 -5.36
N ARG A 59 -4.22 -2.61 -4.27
CA ARG A 59 -4.10 -2.06 -2.91
C ARG A 59 -2.64 -1.85 -2.51
N ARG A 60 -1.77 -2.84 -2.74
CA ARG A 60 -0.33 -2.73 -2.47
C ARG A 60 0.32 -1.63 -3.31
N ALA A 61 -0.01 -1.55 -4.60
CA ALA A 61 0.50 -0.48 -5.46
C ALA A 61 0.11 0.92 -4.95
N ALA A 62 -1.15 1.11 -4.56
CA ALA A 62 -1.60 2.37 -3.97
C ALA A 62 -0.88 2.69 -2.65
N GLU A 63 -0.65 1.69 -1.80
CA GLU A 63 0.11 1.85 -0.56
C GLU A 63 1.57 2.26 -0.82
N ARG A 64 2.26 1.63 -1.78
CA ARG A 64 3.63 2.03 -2.17
C ARG A 64 3.70 3.49 -2.58
N VAL A 65 2.73 3.96 -3.37
CA VAL A 65 2.67 5.36 -3.81
C VAL A 65 2.56 6.29 -2.61
N ARG A 66 1.68 5.99 -1.64
CA ARG A 66 1.55 6.79 -0.41
C ARG A 66 2.83 6.81 0.42
N ILE A 67 3.48 5.65 0.58
CA ILE A 67 4.74 5.53 1.34
C ILE A 67 5.85 6.34 0.67
N ARG A 68 6.02 6.24 -0.65
CA ARG A 68 7.02 7.02 -1.39
C ARG A 68 6.76 8.52 -1.29
N ALA A 69 5.50 8.94 -1.38
CA ALA A 69 5.13 10.34 -1.19
C ALA A 69 5.40 10.83 0.25
N ALA A 70 5.24 9.97 1.26
CA ALA A 70 5.60 10.30 2.64
C ALA A 70 7.11 10.43 2.83
N LEU A 71 7.90 9.56 2.21
CA LEU A 71 9.37 9.66 2.19
C LEU A 71 9.83 10.95 1.52
N ALA A 72 9.24 11.32 0.37
CA ALA A 72 9.56 12.58 -0.31
C ALA A 72 9.27 13.80 0.59
N ARG A 73 8.12 13.83 1.27
CA ARG A 73 7.80 14.90 2.23
C ARG A 73 8.74 14.95 3.43
N LEU A 74 9.28 13.81 3.88
CA LEU A 74 10.34 13.80 4.89
C LEU A 74 11.61 14.46 4.35
N ASP A 75 11.99 14.16 3.11
CA ASP A 75 13.17 14.75 2.45
C ASP A 75 13.01 16.27 2.21
N GLU A 76 11.79 16.72 1.93
CA GLU A 76 11.44 18.12 1.68
C GLU A 76 11.19 18.93 2.97
N GLY A 77 11.11 18.27 4.13
CA GLY A 77 10.79 18.90 5.42
C GLY A 77 9.30 19.27 5.58
N GLU A 78 8.43 18.78 4.70
CA GLU A 78 6.98 19.02 4.72
C GLU A 78 6.19 17.91 5.43
N TYR A 79 6.90 16.93 6.02
CA TYR A 79 6.26 15.84 6.73
C TYR A 79 5.48 16.35 7.95
N GLY A 80 4.27 15.82 8.12
CA GLY A 80 3.39 16.19 9.22
C GLY A 80 2.41 17.31 8.90
N TYR A 81 2.41 17.84 7.67
CA TYR A 81 1.42 18.81 7.22
C TYR A 81 0.47 18.19 6.17
N CYS A 82 -0.76 18.69 6.15
CA CYS A 82 -1.79 18.28 5.21
C CYS A 82 -1.48 18.83 3.80
N THR A 83 -1.50 17.97 2.79
CA THR A 83 -1.28 18.37 1.38
C THR A 83 -2.37 19.27 0.80
N ASP A 84 -3.55 19.31 1.42
CA ASP A 84 -4.72 20.02 0.89
C ASP A 84 -4.89 21.40 1.54
N CYS A 85 -4.75 21.50 2.87
CA CYS A 85 -4.95 22.74 3.62
C CYS A 85 -3.68 23.30 4.28
N GLY A 86 -2.56 22.56 4.28
CA GLY A 86 -1.31 22.98 4.93
C GLY A 86 -1.31 22.88 6.46
N GLU A 87 -2.42 22.47 7.09
CA GLU A 87 -2.50 22.36 8.54
C GLU A 87 -1.73 21.15 9.09
N PRO A 88 -1.21 21.22 10.33
CA PRO A 88 -0.52 20.11 10.95
C PRO A 88 -1.44 18.91 11.16
N ILE A 89 -0.97 17.72 10.78
CA ILE A 89 -1.63 16.44 11.04
C ILE A 89 -1.28 16.01 12.48
N PRO A 90 -2.28 15.66 13.32
CA PRO A 90 -2.02 15.21 14.69
C PRO A 90 -1.04 14.03 14.74
N ALA A 91 -0.07 14.10 15.64
CA ALA A 91 0.98 13.08 15.77
C ALA A 91 0.41 11.67 15.99
N GLU A 92 -0.64 11.54 16.80
CA GLU A 92 -1.38 10.30 17.04
C GLU A 92 -1.84 9.62 15.74
N ARG A 93 -2.21 10.40 14.73
CA ARG A 93 -2.61 9.87 13.42
C ARG A 93 -1.42 9.40 12.60
N LEU A 94 -0.31 10.14 12.63
CA LEU A 94 0.93 9.76 11.96
C LEU A 94 1.59 8.54 12.64
N GLU A 95 1.34 8.34 13.92
CA GLU A 95 1.73 7.12 14.65
C GLU A 95 0.89 5.91 14.21
N LEU A 96 -0.40 6.09 13.93
CA LEU A 96 -1.24 5.04 13.37
C LEU A 96 -0.83 4.72 11.92
N ASP A 97 -0.76 5.72 11.05
CA ASP A 97 -0.31 5.59 9.66
C ASP A 97 0.66 6.73 9.29
N PRO A 98 1.98 6.45 9.20
CA PRO A 98 2.98 7.44 8.83
C PRO A 98 2.91 7.86 7.36
N ALA A 99 2.13 7.16 6.53
CA ALA A 99 1.95 7.51 5.12
C ALA A 99 0.77 8.48 4.88
N LEU A 100 0.13 9.01 5.93
CA LEU A 100 -0.97 9.96 5.78
C LEU A 100 -0.52 11.26 5.12
N ALA A 101 -1.26 11.66 4.09
CA ALA A 101 -1.04 12.91 3.36
C ALA A 101 -2.01 14.03 3.78
N ARG A 102 -3.17 13.68 4.35
CA ARG A 102 -4.27 14.62 4.61
C ARG A 102 -4.73 14.59 6.05
N CYS A 103 -5.19 15.73 6.55
CA CYS A 103 -5.81 15.84 7.86
C CYS A 103 -7.20 15.16 7.89
N ALA A 104 -7.77 15.04 9.08
CA ALA A 104 -9.08 14.41 9.28
C ALA A 104 -10.21 15.12 8.52
N GLU A 105 -10.13 16.45 8.47
CA GLU A 105 -11.16 17.31 7.89
C GLU A 105 -11.16 17.21 6.37
N CYS A 106 -10.00 17.38 5.72
CA CYS A 106 -9.85 17.19 4.28
C CYS A 106 -10.15 15.75 3.82
N THR A 107 -9.96 14.76 4.70
CA THR A 107 -10.35 13.38 4.38
C THR A 107 -11.87 13.18 4.42
N ARG A 108 -12.58 13.86 5.33
CA ARG A 108 -14.05 13.76 5.46
C ARG A 108 -14.81 14.60 4.44
N GLY A 109 -14.21 15.69 3.95
CA GLY A 109 -14.81 16.59 2.95
C GLY A 109 -14.58 16.19 1.49
N ALA A 110 -14.01 15.01 1.23
CA ALA A 110 -13.67 14.50 -0.10
C ALA A 110 -14.70 13.47 -0.63
#